data_AF-A0A2I1HFP7-F1
#
_entry.id   AF-A0A2I1HFP7-F1
#
_cell.length_a   1.000
_cell.length_b   1.000
_cell.length_c   1.000
_cell.angle_alpha   90.00
_cell.angle_beta   90.00
_cell.angle_gamma   90.00
#
_symmetry.space_group_name_H-M   'P 1'
#
loop_
_entity.id
_entity.type
_entity.pdbx_description
1 polymer ?
#
loop_
_entity_poly.entity_id
_entity_poly.type
_entity_poly.pdbx_seq_one_letter_code
_entity_poly.pdbx_strand_id
1 'polypeptide(L)'
;MAANPPDPITEILTHRANISQNIAGIRIFLDHSTFVTDDPHISNLFDSANASLDTIIQYADELRNIIEDKNNNEVRLEGLLDDAFNREEYLRQELNNTRASILGIRRTYEDAFANEVRRRQYWEGLAQNTQIQLANIQAQLVNSQIQLTNVQRERDESRRNAHRLLQRYNTETERSRRRANGIIQQARAWRGQFLNCRNHGQNLQNQVNNLNQQIIALQNNPPVIHQPIMAGYAPKKFRGVSGELGLETEVLKSVTTLRRPELGRANARTRVRIHGIFESLLEDDARDWYETHIKGKNWECENIRNNLGVANLGAVNAMNNGAITAVNANQFVGRALVQHGVVGVTGANFIPGHTVWDEDWTIAGGRPTDLAVSNPNANNGGTIVAPGIRIG
;
A
#
# COMPACT_ATOMS: atom_id res chain seq x y z
N MET A 1 22.20 46.54 -111.12
CA MET A 1 20.78 46.72 -110.77
C MET A 1 19.99 46.43 -112.03
N ALA A 2 19.42 45.23 -112.15
CA ALA A 2 18.52 44.92 -113.26
C ALA A 2 17.22 45.68 -113.02
N ALA A 3 16.82 46.55 -113.94
CA ALA A 3 15.51 47.18 -113.88
C ALA A 3 14.46 46.05 -113.90
N ASN A 4 13.54 46.06 -112.94
CA ASN A 4 12.39 45.16 -113.00
C ASN A 4 11.71 45.36 -114.35
N PRO A 5 11.36 44.29 -115.08
CA PRO A 5 10.63 44.43 -116.33
C PRO A 5 9.35 45.25 -116.07
N PRO A 6 8.95 46.12 -117.00
CA PRO A 6 7.74 46.91 -116.86
C PRO A 6 6.55 45.98 -116.61
N ASP A 7 5.64 46.38 -115.72
CA ASP A 7 4.42 45.64 -115.45
C ASP A 7 3.68 45.40 -116.77
N PRO A 8 3.44 44.12 -117.17
CA PRO A 8 2.81 43.80 -118.44
C PRO A 8 1.46 44.50 -118.65
N ILE A 9 0.71 44.74 -117.57
CA ILE A 9 -0.57 45.46 -117.63
C ILE A 9 -0.32 46.94 -117.93
N THR A 10 0.60 47.58 -117.22
CA THR A 10 1.04 48.97 -117.49
C THR A 10 1.58 49.12 -118.93
N GLU A 11 2.30 48.12 -119.43
CA GLU A 11 2.81 48.09 -120.80
C GLU A 11 1.67 47.98 -121.83
N ILE A 12 0.67 47.12 -121.61
CA ILE A 12 -0.53 47.00 -122.47
C ILE A 12 -1.30 48.32 -122.51
N LEU A 13 -1.53 48.95 -121.35
CA LEU A 13 -2.23 50.24 -121.27
C LEU A 13 -1.47 51.34 -122.04
N THR A 14 -0.13 51.34 -121.96
CA THR A 14 0.73 52.30 -122.66
C THR A 14 0.71 52.10 -124.18
N HIS A 15 0.88 50.85 -124.64
CA HIS A 15 0.83 50.54 -126.08
C HIS A 15 -0.54 50.86 -126.69
N ARG A 16 -1.63 50.60 -125.96
CA ARG A 16 -2.98 50.97 -126.39
C ARG A 16 -3.16 52.48 -126.53
N ALA A 17 -2.62 53.29 -125.62
CA ALA A 17 -2.69 54.74 -125.72
C ALA A 17 -2.04 55.22 -127.03
N ASN A 18 -0.88 54.66 -127.38
CA ASN A 18 -0.19 54.95 -128.63
C ASN A 18 -0.97 54.47 -129.87
N ILE A 19 -1.56 53.27 -129.82
CA ILE A 19 -2.39 52.74 -130.91
C ILE A 19 -3.64 53.60 -131.12
N SER A 20 -4.33 53.99 -130.06
CA SER A 20 -5.51 54.85 -130.14
C SER A 20 -5.18 56.24 -130.68
N GLN A 21 -4.03 56.83 -130.29
CA GLN A 21 -3.54 58.08 -130.88
C GLN A 21 -3.20 57.93 -132.36
N ASN A 22 -2.55 56.83 -132.76
CA ASN A 22 -2.25 56.56 -134.16
C ASN A 22 -3.54 56.37 -134.98
N ILE A 23 -4.53 55.65 -134.45
CA ILE A 23 -5.84 55.47 -135.09
C ILE A 23 -6.55 56.82 -135.27
N ALA A 24 -6.54 57.67 -134.24
CA ALA A 24 -7.10 59.03 -134.31
C ALA A 24 -6.37 59.90 -135.34
N GLY A 25 -5.03 59.85 -135.38
CA GLY A 25 -4.21 60.55 -136.36
C GLY A 25 -4.46 60.10 -137.79
N ILE A 26 -4.65 58.79 -138.02
CA ILE A 26 -5.01 58.24 -139.35
C ILE A 26 -6.40 58.72 -139.76
N ARG A 27 -7.39 58.72 -138.86
CA ARG A 27 -8.75 59.23 -139.13
C ARG A 27 -8.69 60.70 -139.57
N ILE A 28 -7.98 61.54 -138.82
CA ILE A 28 -7.78 62.97 -139.14
C ILE A 28 -7.08 63.16 -140.51
N PHE A 29 -6.08 62.34 -140.83
CA PHE A 29 -5.38 62.42 -142.11
C PHE A 29 -6.28 62.05 -143.30
N LEU A 30 -7.12 61.02 -143.16
CA LEU A 30 -8.08 60.60 -144.17
C LEU A 30 -9.19 61.64 -144.39
N ASP A 31 -9.66 62.29 -143.31
CA ASP A 31 -10.67 63.36 -143.39
C ASP A 31 -10.17 64.59 -144.18
N HIS A 32 -8.87 64.92 -144.09
CA HIS A 32 -8.28 66.07 -144.79
C HIS A 32 -7.93 65.81 -146.27
N SER A 33 -7.80 64.55 -146.70
CA SER A 33 -7.24 64.20 -148.00
C SER A 33 -8.29 64.03 -149.12
N THR A 34 -9.55 64.44 -148.91
CA THR A 34 -10.68 64.36 -149.88
C THR A 34 -10.96 62.96 -150.46
N PHE A 35 -10.29 61.91 -149.96
CA PHE A 35 -10.39 60.57 -150.52
C PHE A 35 -11.60 59.79 -150.04
N VAL A 36 -12.12 60.09 -148.85
CA VAL A 36 -13.27 59.39 -148.26
C VAL A 36 -13.87 60.29 -147.19
N THR A 37 -14.86 61.12 -147.51
CA THR A 37 -15.58 61.88 -146.47
C THR A 37 -16.89 61.25 -146.02
N ASP A 38 -17.39 60.18 -146.66
CA ASP A 38 -18.68 59.56 -146.30
C ASP A 38 -18.77 58.04 -146.58
N ASP A 39 -17.71 57.24 -146.36
CA ASP A 39 -17.83 55.77 -146.43
C ASP A 39 -18.17 55.19 -145.03
N PRO A 40 -19.41 54.75 -144.79
CA PRO A 40 -19.84 54.22 -143.50
C PRO A 40 -19.08 52.96 -143.10
N HIS A 41 -18.54 52.20 -144.05
CA HIS A 41 -17.74 51.02 -143.75
C HIS A 41 -16.42 51.40 -143.05
N ILE A 42 -15.79 52.51 -143.47
CA ILE A 42 -14.52 52.98 -142.89
C ILE A 42 -14.74 53.58 -141.49
N SER A 43 -15.82 54.34 -141.28
CA SER A 43 -16.16 54.84 -139.94
C SER A 43 -16.45 53.69 -138.96
N ASN A 44 -17.23 52.68 -139.39
CA ASN A 44 -17.52 51.51 -138.56
C ASN A 44 -16.27 50.71 -138.18
N LEU A 45 -15.26 50.65 -139.05
CA LEU A 45 -13.97 50.02 -138.72
C LEU A 45 -13.22 50.78 -137.62
N PHE A 46 -13.18 52.11 -137.69
CA PHE A 46 -12.56 52.93 -136.65
C PHE A 46 -13.29 52.82 -135.30
N ASP A 47 -14.62 52.86 -135.33
CA ASP A 47 -15.44 52.78 -134.13
C ASP A 47 -15.37 51.37 -133.51
N SER A 48 -15.35 50.31 -134.33
CA SER A 48 -15.14 48.92 -133.88
C SER A 48 -13.73 48.70 -133.31
N ALA A 49 -12.71 49.33 -133.89
CA ALA A 49 -11.35 49.26 -133.38
C ALA A 49 -11.23 49.93 -132.00
N ASN A 50 -11.82 51.12 -131.85
CA ASN A 50 -11.85 51.80 -130.55
C ASN A 50 -12.64 51.01 -129.49
N ALA A 51 -13.81 50.46 -129.84
CA ALA A 51 -14.59 49.63 -128.92
C ALA A 51 -13.83 48.37 -128.47
N SER A 52 -13.06 47.75 -129.37
CA SER A 52 -12.19 46.62 -129.04
C SER A 52 -11.06 47.02 -128.10
N LEU A 53 -10.45 48.20 -128.31
CA LEU A 53 -9.42 48.75 -127.43
C LEU A 53 -9.97 49.13 -126.05
N ASP A 54 -11.23 49.56 -125.94
CA ASP A 54 -11.89 49.85 -124.67
C ASP A 54 -12.20 48.56 -123.89
N THR A 55 -12.63 47.51 -124.59
CA THR A 55 -12.83 46.19 -123.99
C THR A 55 -11.51 45.62 -123.43
N ILE A 56 -10.40 45.84 -124.14
CA ILE A 56 -9.05 45.45 -123.66
C ILE A 56 -8.67 46.20 -122.38
N ILE A 57 -9.02 47.49 -122.24
CA ILE A 57 -8.78 48.26 -121.00
C ILE A 57 -9.54 47.62 -119.84
N GLN A 58 -10.83 47.35 -120.03
CA GLN A 58 -11.66 46.80 -118.96
C GLN A 58 -11.09 45.48 -118.44
N TYR A 59 -10.71 44.57 -119.34
CA TYR A 59 -10.09 43.31 -118.93
C TYR A 59 -8.72 43.50 -118.27
N ALA A 60 -7.91 44.46 -118.74
CA ALA A 60 -6.61 44.76 -118.14
C ALA A 60 -6.76 45.30 -116.70
N ASP A 61 -7.75 46.17 -116.45
CA ASP A 61 -8.06 46.70 -115.12
C ASP A 61 -8.64 45.61 -114.19
N GLU A 62 -9.53 44.74 -114.70
CA GLU A 62 -10.03 43.59 -113.96
C GLU A 62 -8.89 42.64 -113.54
N LEU A 63 -7.97 42.33 -114.45
CA LEU A 63 -6.79 41.51 -114.14
C LEU A 63 -5.89 42.18 -113.10
N ARG A 64 -5.73 43.50 -113.17
CA ARG A 64 -4.95 44.26 -112.18
C ARG A 64 -5.55 44.15 -110.79
N ASN A 65 -6.86 44.35 -110.67
CA ASN A 65 -7.58 44.23 -109.40
C ASN A 65 -7.48 42.81 -108.82
N ILE A 66 -7.60 41.77 -109.67
CA ILE A 66 -7.42 40.37 -109.24
C ILE A 66 -6.02 40.12 -108.71
N ILE A 67 -4.99 40.65 -109.36
CA ILE A 67 -3.60 40.51 -108.91
C ILE A 67 -3.38 41.23 -107.58
N GLU A 68 -3.92 42.44 -107.43
CA GLU A 68 -3.83 43.20 -106.19
C GLU A 68 -4.53 42.47 -105.03
N ASP A 69 -5.75 41.97 -105.24
CA ASP A 69 -6.48 41.18 -104.27
C ASP A 69 -5.76 39.87 -103.92
N LYS A 70 -5.16 39.21 -104.91
CA LYS A 70 -4.35 38.02 -104.68
C LYS A 70 -3.14 38.34 -103.80
N ASN A 71 -2.40 39.40 -104.13
CA ASN A 71 -1.23 39.83 -103.36
C ASN A 71 -1.62 40.21 -101.93
N ASN A 72 -2.72 40.94 -101.75
CA ASN A 72 -3.26 41.29 -100.44
C ASN A 72 -3.66 40.04 -99.63
N ASN A 73 -4.25 39.04 -100.29
CA ASN A 73 -4.57 37.77 -99.65
C ASN A 73 -3.32 36.96 -99.29
N GLU A 74 -2.29 36.96 -100.13
CA GLU A 74 -1.01 36.29 -99.89
C GLU A 74 -0.32 36.89 -98.65
N VAL A 75 -0.19 38.21 -98.57
CA VAL A 75 0.35 38.92 -97.40
C VAL A 75 -0.45 38.60 -96.13
N ARG A 76 -1.79 38.56 -96.22
CA ARG A 76 -2.63 38.22 -95.07
C ARG A 76 -2.45 36.77 -94.63
N LEU A 77 -2.32 35.83 -95.56
CA LEU A 77 -2.10 34.42 -95.26
C LEU A 77 -0.72 34.19 -94.65
N GLU A 78 0.32 34.86 -95.15
CA GLU A 78 1.66 34.84 -94.56
C GLU A 78 1.63 35.34 -93.11
N GLY A 79 0.99 36.48 -92.85
CA GLY A 79 0.84 36.99 -91.48
C GLY A 79 0.11 36.02 -90.54
N LEU A 80 -0.95 35.36 -91.02
CA LEU A 80 -1.67 34.34 -90.23
C LEU A 80 -0.82 33.08 -89.97
N LEU A 81 0.02 32.68 -90.93
CA LEU A 81 0.95 31.56 -90.79
C LEU A 81 2.04 31.88 -89.76
N ASP A 82 2.61 33.07 -89.80
CA ASP A 82 3.61 33.53 -88.84
C ASP A 82 3.02 33.61 -87.42
N ASP A 83 1.82 34.18 -87.28
CA ASP A 83 1.11 34.23 -85.99
C ASP A 83 0.80 32.83 -85.45
N ALA A 84 0.36 31.91 -86.32
CA ALA A 84 0.10 30.53 -85.94
C ALA A 84 1.37 29.82 -85.47
N PHE A 85 2.48 30.00 -86.19
CA PHE A 85 3.78 29.42 -85.83
C PHE A 85 4.30 29.96 -84.51
N ASN A 86 4.26 31.29 -84.33
CA ASN A 86 4.66 31.95 -83.09
C ASN A 86 3.79 31.49 -81.91
N ARG A 87 2.49 31.30 -82.12
CA ARG A 87 1.58 30.80 -81.09
C ARG A 87 1.88 29.34 -80.72
N GLU A 88 2.18 28.49 -81.70
CA GLU A 88 2.56 27.10 -81.44
C GLU A 88 3.85 27.01 -80.61
N GLU A 89 4.88 27.78 -80.98
CA GLU A 89 6.15 27.80 -80.24
C GLU A 89 5.98 28.32 -78.81
N TYR A 90 5.17 29.36 -78.62
CA TYR A 90 4.82 29.83 -77.27
C TYR A 90 4.16 28.73 -76.43
N LEU A 91 3.15 28.04 -76.98
CA LEU A 91 2.44 26.96 -76.28
C LEU A 91 3.35 25.78 -75.96
N ARG A 92 4.28 25.44 -76.86
CA ARG A 92 5.29 24.40 -76.61
C ARG A 92 6.22 24.78 -75.46
N GLN A 93 6.69 26.02 -75.40
CA GLN A 93 7.51 26.51 -74.30
C GLN A 93 6.74 26.49 -72.97
N GLU A 94 5.50 26.96 -72.96
CA GLU A 94 4.64 26.95 -71.78
C GLU A 94 4.37 25.51 -71.28
N LEU A 95 4.10 24.58 -72.19
CA LEU A 95 3.92 23.16 -71.86
C LEU A 95 5.21 22.54 -71.28
N ASN A 96 6.38 22.89 -71.81
CA ASN A 96 7.65 22.40 -71.29
C ASN A 96 7.96 22.98 -69.90
N ASN A 97 7.68 24.26 -69.68
CA ASN A 97 7.85 24.92 -68.39
C ASN A 97 6.92 24.33 -67.32
N THR A 98 5.65 24.11 -67.66
CA THR A 98 4.69 23.48 -66.75
C THR A 98 5.07 22.05 -66.41
N ARG A 99 5.49 21.24 -67.40
CA ARG A 99 6.02 19.88 -67.16
C ARG A 99 7.23 19.89 -66.23
N ALA A 100 8.18 20.80 -66.44
CA ALA A 100 9.36 20.94 -65.59
C ALA A 100 8.97 21.30 -64.14
N SER A 101 8.02 22.22 -63.97
CA SER A 101 7.49 22.62 -62.66
C SER A 101 6.82 21.43 -61.93
N ILE A 102 5.94 20.70 -62.62
CA ILE A 102 5.26 19.52 -62.06
C ILE A 102 6.26 18.44 -61.64
N LEU A 103 7.28 18.19 -62.46
CA LEU A 103 8.34 17.23 -62.11
C LEU A 103 9.16 17.69 -60.90
N GLY A 104 9.44 19.00 -60.79
CA GLY A 104 10.09 19.58 -59.61
C GLY A 104 9.27 19.38 -58.34
N ILE A 105 7.98 19.72 -58.38
CA ILE A 105 7.04 19.52 -57.28
C ILE A 105 6.94 18.04 -56.90
N ARG A 106 6.85 17.15 -57.88
CA ARG A 106 6.77 15.71 -57.62
C ARG A 106 8.01 15.21 -56.87
N ARG A 107 9.21 15.60 -57.31
CA ARG A 107 10.46 15.21 -56.64
C ARG A 107 10.53 15.72 -55.20
N THR A 108 10.14 16.97 -54.94
CA THR A 108 10.16 17.51 -53.57
C THR A 108 9.21 16.75 -52.64
N TYR A 109 8.03 16.36 -53.12
CA TYR A 109 7.11 15.52 -52.34
C TYR A 109 7.66 14.10 -52.11
N GLU A 110 8.25 13.48 -53.14
CA GLU A 110 8.87 12.15 -53.03
C GLU A 110 10.03 12.16 -52.01
N ASP A 111 10.89 13.17 -52.05
CA ASP A 111 12.00 13.34 -51.10
C ASP A 111 11.50 13.59 -49.67
N ALA A 112 10.48 14.44 -49.50
CA ALA A 112 9.88 14.71 -48.21
C ALA A 112 9.25 13.43 -47.61
N PHE A 113 8.52 12.67 -48.43
CA PHE A 113 7.93 11.40 -48.02
C PHE A 113 8.99 10.37 -47.63
N ALA A 114 10.05 10.21 -48.45
CA ALA A 114 11.14 9.30 -48.14
C ALA A 114 11.88 9.68 -46.84
N ASN A 115 12.05 10.98 -46.58
CA ASN A 115 12.64 11.48 -45.34
C ASN A 115 11.75 11.21 -44.12
N GLU A 116 10.44 11.39 -44.26
CA GLU A 116 9.48 11.09 -43.20
C GLU A 116 9.45 9.59 -42.86
N VAL A 117 9.45 8.72 -43.88
CA VAL A 117 9.52 7.26 -43.67
C VAL A 117 10.80 6.87 -42.94
N ARG A 118 11.96 7.40 -43.33
CA ARG A 118 13.24 7.14 -42.64
C ARG A 118 13.22 7.61 -41.19
N ARG A 119 12.65 8.80 -40.91
CA ARG A 119 12.50 9.30 -39.53
C ARG A 119 11.61 8.38 -38.70
N ARG A 120 10.48 7.93 -39.25
CA ARG A 120 9.59 6.99 -38.53
C ARG A 120 10.29 5.68 -38.20
N GLN A 121 10.98 5.07 -39.17
CA GLN A 121 11.75 3.84 -38.94
C GLN A 121 12.82 4.03 -37.87
N TYR A 122 13.52 5.17 -37.88
CA TYR A 122 14.49 5.50 -36.85
C TYR A 122 13.86 5.60 -35.45
N TRP A 123 12.74 6.32 -35.32
CA TRP A 123 12.02 6.47 -34.06
C TRP A 123 11.41 5.15 -33.57
N GLU A 124 10.89 4.32 -34.47
CA GLU A 124 10.40 2.98 -34.14
C GLU A 124 11.54 2.08 -33.62
N GLY A 125 12.72 2.12 -34.26
CA GLY A 125 13.89 1.40 -33.78
C GLY A 125 14.35 1.87 -32.38
N LEU A 126 14.34 3.18 -32.13
CA LEU A 126 14.63 3.73 -30.80
C LEU A 126 13.58 3.30 -29.75
N ALA A 127 12.30 3.33 -30.10
CA ALA A 127 11.21 2.92 -29.22
C ALA A 127 11.33 1.43 -28.85
N GLN A 128 11.63 0.57 -29.83
CA GLN A 128 11.86 -0.86 -29.59
C GLN A 128 13.08 -1.09 -28.69
N ASN A 129 14.20 -0.42 -28.98
CA ASN A 129 15.41 -0.54 -28.16
C ASN A 129 15.20 -0.10 -26.72
N THR A 130 14.52 1.03 -26.51
CA THR A 130 14.19 1.52 -25.17
C THR A 130 13.23 0.56 -24.44
N GLN A 131 12.25 -0.02 -25.13
CA GLN A 131 11.36 -1.03 -24.56
C GLN A 131 12.11 -2.30 -24.13
N ILE A 132 13.06 -2.78 -24.95
CA ILE A 132 13.91 -3.93 -24.61
C ILE A 132 14.78 -3.62 -23.39
N GLN A 133 15.39 -2.43 -23.33
CA GLN A 133 16.19 -2.00 -22.18
C GLN A 133 15.35 -1.94 -20.89
N LEU A 134 14.14 -1.38 -20.96
CA LEU A 134 13.23 -1.32 -19.82
C LEU A 134 12.85 -2.72 -19.33
N ALA A 135 12.53 -3.65 -20.24
CA ALA A 135 12.23 -5.04 -19.89
C ALA A 135 13.43 -5.72 -19.19
N ASN A 136 14.65 -5.50 -19.68
CA ASN A 136 15.87 -6.03 -19.08
C ASN A 136 16.11 -5.47 -17.66
N ILE A 137 15.94 -4.16 -17.47
CA ILE A 137 16.08 -3.52 -16.16
C ILE A 137 15.01 -4.05 -15.18
N GLN A 138 13.78 -4.22 -15.64
CA GLN A 138 12.70 -4.79 -14.81
C GLN A 138 13.03 -6.22 -14.38
N ALA A 139 13.53 -7.07 -15.28
CA ALA A 139 13.95 -8.42 -14.94
C ALA A 139 15.10 -8.44 -13.92
N GLN A 140 16.10 -7.56 -14.08
CA GLN A 140 17.20 -7.42 -13.11
C GLN A 140 16.72 -6.94 -11.73
N LEU A 141 15.76 -6.00 -11.69
CA LEU A 141 15.16 -5.53 -10.45
C LEU A 141 14.46 -6.67 -9.71
N VAL A 142 13.65 -7.47 -10.42
CA VAL A 142 12.97 -8.64 -9.84
C VAL A 142 13.97 -9.65 -9.26
N ASN A 143 15.03 -9.96 -10.01
CA ASN A 143 16.07 -10.87 -9.53
C ASN A 143 16.76 -10.35 -8.26
N SER A 144 17.05 -9.04 -8.22
CA SER A 144 17.67 -8.38 -7.06
C SER A 144 16.73 -8.39 -5.84
N GLN A 145 15.43 -8.18 -6.06
CA GLN A 145 14.40 -8.26 -5.02
C GLN A 145 14.32 -9.66 -4.39
N ILE A 146 14.38 -10.71 -5.23
CA ILE A 146 14.40 -12.11 -4.77
C ILE A 146 15.65 -12.39 -3.94
N GLN A 147 16.82 -11.95 -4.40
CA GLN A 147 18.07 -12.10 -3.64
C GLN A 147 18.02 -11.42 -2.27
N LEU A 148 17.53 -10.17 -2.21
CA LEU A 148 17.35 -9.44 -0.94
C LEU A 148 16.41 -10.19 0.02
N THR A 149 15.32 -10.73 -0.50
CA THR A 149 14.36 -11.50 0.29
C THR A 149 15.01 -12.76 0.88
N ASN A 150 15.80 -13.48 0.08
CA ASN A 150 16.52 -14.67 0.52
C ASN A 150 17.56 -14.34 1.60
N VAL A 151 18.39 -13.31 1.39
CA VAL A 151 19.39 -12.87 2.38
C VAL A 151 18.71 -12.44 3.68
N GLN A 152 17.57 -11.75 3.60
CA GLN A 152 16.83 -11.35 4.78
C GLN A 152 16.28 -12.56 5.54
N ARG A 153 15.73 -13.55 4.83
CA ARG A 153 15.27 -14.82 5.42
C ARG A 153 16.40 -15.56 6.15
N GLU A 154 17.57 -15.68 5.51
CA GLU A 154 18.75 -16.33 6.11
C GLU A 154 19.23 -15.57 7.36
N ARG A 155 19.26 -14.23 7.31
CA ARG A 155 19.61 -13.40 8.46
C ARG A 155 18.65 -13.62 9.63
N ASP A 156 17.34 -13.69 9.36
CA ASP A 156 16.33 -13.90 10.40
C ASP A 156 16.36 -15.33 10.96
N GLU A 157 16.66 -16.33 10.13
CA GLU A 157 16.93 -17.69 10.59
C GLU A 157 18.18 -17.77 11.47
N SER A 158 19.26 -17.11 11.08
CA SER A 158 20.50 -17.03 11.87
C SER A 158 20.27 -16.36 13.22
N ARG A 159 19.54 -15.24 13.26
CA ARG A 159 19.14 -14.56 14.51
C ARG A 159 18.31 -15.46 15.42
N ARG A 160 17.33 -16.17 14.86
CA ARG A 160 16.51 -17.14 15.61
C ARG A 160 17.36 -18.28 16.17
N ASN A 161 18.32 -18.79 15.39
CA ASN A 161 19.21 -19.86 15.82
C ASN A 161 20.13 -19.40 16.96
N ALA A 162 20.76 -18.22 16.83
CA ALA A 162 21.58 -17.63 17.88
C ALA A 162 20.79 -17.43 19.18
N HIS A 163 19.54 -16.95 19.08
CA HIS A 163 18.66 -16.80 20.23
C HIS A 163 18.34 -18.15 20.90
N ARG A 164 18.02 -19.19 20.12
CA ARG A 164 17.80 -20.55 20.63
C ARG A 164 19.03 -21.10 21.34
N LEU A 165 20.22 -20.88 20.79
CA LEU A 165 21.48 -21.33 21.39
C LEU A 165 21.74 -20.63 22.73
N LEU A 166 21.57 -19.31 22.79
CA LEU A 166 21.69 -18.53 24.02
C LEU A 166 20.71 -18.98 25.11
N GLN A 167 19.43 -19.20 24.74
CA GLN A 167 18.43 -19.72 25.68
C GLN A 167 18.83 -21.09 26.23
N ARG A 168 19.31 -22.00 25.38
CA ARG A 168 19.79 -23.33 25.81
C ARG A 168 20.95 -23.20 26.79
N TYR A 169 21.95 -22.39 26.45
CA TYR A 169 23.12 -22.16 27.31
C TYR A 169 22.73 -21.61 28.69
N ASN A 170 21.87 -20.58 28.72
CA ASN A 170 21.38 -19.98 29.95
C ASN A 170 20.57 -20.99 30.77
N THR A 171 19.70 -21.77 30.12
CA THR A 171 18.91 -22.80 30.80
C THR A 171 19.80 -23.85 31.45
N GLU A 172 20.84 -24.31 30.76
CA GLU A 172 21.76 -25.32 31.29
C GLU A 172 22.64 -24.77 32.42
N THR A 173 23.06 -23.51 32.31
CA THR A 173 23.81 -22.81 33.36
C THR A 173 22.95 -22.66 34.62
N GLU A 174 21.68 -22.26 34.47
CA GLU A 174 20.75 -22.16 35.60
C GLU A 174 20.43 -23.52 36.22
N ARG A 175 20.24 -24.56 35.40
CA ARG A 175 20.10 -25.95 35.89
C ARG A 175 21.31 -26.38 36.71
N SER A 176 22.51 -26.11 36.22
CA SER A 176 23.76 -26.45 36.91
C SER A 176 23.89 -25.69 38.23
N ARG A 177 23.60 -24.39 38.26
CA ARG A 177 23.56 -23.58 39.49
C ARG A 177 22.57 -24.13 40.51
N ARG A 178 21.36 -24.50 40.08
CA ARG A 178 20.33 -25.09 40.97
C ARG A 178 20.80 -26.41 41.55
N ARG A 179 21.42 -27.28 40.75
CA ARG A 179 22.00 -28.54 41.24
C ARG A 179 23.10 -28.30 42.28
N ALA A 180 24.05 -27.40 41.98
CA ALA A 180 25.12 -27.04 42.90
C ALA A 180 24.57 -26.48 44.22
N ASN A 181 23.61 -25.57 44.16
CA ASN A 181 22.94 -25.04 45.35
C ASN A 181 22.21 -26.13 46.15
N GLY A 182 21.56 -27.08 45.47
CA GLY A 182 20.94 -28.23 46.12
C GLY A 182 21.94 -29.07 46.92
N ILE A 183 23.11 -29.35 46.33
CA ILE A 183 24.21 -30.06 47.01
C ILE A 183 24.71 -29.28 48.24
N ILE A 184 24.92 -27.96 48.09
CA ILE A 184 25.35 -27.09 49.19
C ILE A 184 24.34 -27.10 50.35
N GLN A 185 23.04 -27.03 50.04
CA GLN A 185 21.99 -27.06 51.06
C GLN A 185 21.94 -28.41 51.79
N GLN A 186 22.10 -29.52 51.07
CA GLN A 186 22.19 -30.85 51.70
C GLN A 186 23.39 -30.95 52.64
N ALA A 187 24.57 -30.48 52.21
CA ALA A 187 25.77 -30.46 53.04
C ALA A 187 25.58 -29.61 54.31
N ARG A 188 24.90 -28.45 54.20
CA ARG A 188 24.55 -27.61 55.36
C ARG A 188 23.60 -28.32 56.31
N ALA A 189 22.58 -29.01 55.80
CA ALA A 189 21.64 -29.77 56.60
C ALA A 189 22.34 -30.91 57.37
N TRP A 190 23.19 -31.69 56.71
CA TRP A 190 24.00 -32.73 57.36
C TRP A 190 24.92 -32.17 58.44
N ARG A 191 25.59 -31.04 58.16
CA ARG A 191 26.41 -30.36 59.17
C ARG A 191 25.58 -29.92 60.39
N GLY A 192 24.38 -29.39 60.17
CA GLY A 192 23.46 -29.03 61.25
C GLY A 192 23.02 -30.24 62.09
N GLN A 193 22.66 -31.35 61.44
CA GLN A 193 22.33 -32.60 62.13
C GLN A 193 23.49 -33.12 62.96
N PHE A 194 24.71 -33.14 62.40
CA PHE A 194 25.91 -33.54 63.12
C PHE A 194 26.18 -32.67 64.36
N LEU A 195 26.06 -31.34 64.23
CA LEU A 195 26.21 -30.41 65.35
C LEU A 195 25.16 -30.67 66.44
N ASN A 196 23.91 -30.93 66.07
CA ASN A 196 22.85 -31.29 67.02
C ASN A 196 23.16 -32.59 67.77
N CYS A 197 23.60 -33.64 67.05
CA CYS A 197 24.00 -34.91 67.68
C CYS A 197 25.17 -34.70 68.66
N ARG A 198 26.17 -33.91 68.28
CA ARG A 198 27.30 -33.56 69.15
C ARG A 198 26.84 -32.82 70.41
N ASN A 199 25.99 -31.81 70.27
CA ASN A 199 25.45 -31.04 71.40
C ASN A 199 24.58 -31.93 72.30
N HIS A 200 23.82 -32.85 71.73
CA HIS A 200 23.03 -33.82 72.50
C HIS A 200 23.94 -34.73 73.34
N GLY A 201 25.02 -35.24 72.75
CA GLY A 201 26.03 -36.02 73.49
C GLY A 201 26.67 -35.23 74.64
N GLN A 202 27.01 -33.95 74.42
CA GLN A 202 27.53 -33.08 75.49
C GLN A 202 26.49 -32.82 76.59
N ASN A 203 25.23 -32.60 76.23
CA ASN A 203 24.15 -32.43 77.20
C ASN A 203 23.91 -33.68 78.04
N LEU A 204 23.92 -34.87 77.42
CA LEU A 204 23.84 -36.14 78.15
C LEU A 204 25.01 -36.28 79.13
N GLN A 205 26.24 -35.95 78.70
CA GLN A 205 27.41 -35.97 79.58
C GLN A 205 27.25 -35.03 80.78
N ASN A 206 26.77 -33.80 80.55
CA ASN A 206 26.49 -32.84 81.61
C ASN A 206 25.37 -33.33 82.55
N GLN A 207 24.35 -33.99 82.01
CA GLN A 207 23.28 -34.61 82.80
C GLN A 207 23.81 -35.72 83.70
N VAL A 208 24.67 -36.60 83.18
CA VAL A 208 25.35 -37.65 83.96
C VAL A 208 26.20 -37.03 85.06
N ASN A 209 26.96 -35.97 84.77
CA ASN A 209 27.76 -35.28 85.77
C ASN A 209 26.88 -34.65 86.87
N ASN A 210 25.78 -34.00 86.52
CA ASN A 210 24.83 -33.42 87.47
C ASN A 210 24.14 -34.50 88.32
N LEU A 211 23.72 -35.61 87.72
CA LEU A 211 23.11 -36.73 88.45
C LEU A 211 24.12 -37.34 89.42
N ASN A 212 25.37 -37.54 89.02
CA ASN A 212 26.42 -38.01 89.92
C ASN A 212 26.66 -37.04 91.09
N GLN A 213 26.66 -35.72 90.85
CA GLN A 213 26.74 -34.72 91.92
C GLN A 213 25.51 -34.75 92.84
N GLN A 214 24.30 -34.92 92.29
CA GLN A 214 23.07 -35.06 93.08
C GLN A 214 23.06 -36.34 93.91
N ILE A 215 23.55 -37.47 93.39
CA ILE A 215 23.71 -38.70 94.15
C ILE A 215 24.64 -38.47 95.34
N ILE A 216 25.78 -37.79 95.13
CA ILE A 216 26.70 -37.41 96.21
C ILE A 216 26.01 -36.46 97.22
N ALA A 217 25.21 -35.49 96.74
CA ALA A 217 24.50 -34.56 97.61
C ALA A 217 23.38 -35.22 98.42
N LEU A 218 22.62 -36.15 97.82
CA LEU A 218 21.54 -36.91 98.45
C LEU A 218 22.06 -37.94 99.44
N GLN A 219 23.23 -38.52 99.19
CA GLN A 219 23.96 -39.36 100.16
C GLN A 219 24.38 -38.55 101.41
N ASN A 220 24.67 -37.26 101.24
CA ASN A 220 25.11 -36.37 102.31
C ASN A 220 23.97 -35.57 102.99
N ASN A 221 22.78 -35.46 102.36
CA ASN A 221 21.60 -34.75 102.87
C ASN A 221 20.30 -35.32 102.26
N PRO A 222 19.50 -36.12 102.98
CA PRO A 222 18.26 -36.70 102.45
C PRO A 222 17.12 -35.65 102.34
N PRO A 223 16.34 -35.60 101.24
CA PRO A 223 15.31 -34.58 101.07
C PRO A 223 13.95 -34.95 101.70
N VAL A 224 13.28 -33.93 102.25
CA VAL A 224 11.85 -33.91 102.57
C VAL A 224 11.06 -33.50 101.31
N ILE A 225 10.06 -34.28 100.92
CA ILE A 225 9.31 -34.12 99.66
C ILE A 225 8.01 -33.32 99.89
N HIS A 226 7.81 -32.24 99.13
CA HIS A 226 6.52 -31.58 98.91
C HIS A 226 6.21 -31.54 97.41
N GLN A 227 5.02 -32.03 97.03
CA GLN A 227 4.48 -32.00 95.67
C GLN A 227 3.30 -31.01 95.60
N PRO A 228 3.15 -30.26 94.49
CA PRO A 228 1.83 -29.76 94.09
C PRO A 228 1.40 -30.26 92.70
N ILE A 229 0.09 -30.49 92.60
CA ILE A 229 -0.70 -30.89 91.43
C ILE A 229 -1.19 -29.61 90.71
N MET A 230 -1.30 -29.62 89.37
CA MET A 230 -2.07 -28.59 88.63
C MET A 230 -3.06 -29.20 87.64
N ALA A 231 -4.33 -28.79 87.75
CA ALA A 231 -5.44 -29.07 86.85
C ALA A 231 -5.70 -27.86 85.93
N GLY A 232 -5.94 -28.10 84.64
CA GLY A 232 -6.20 -27.04 83.65
C GLY A 232 -7.70 -26.89 83.31
N TYR A 233 -8.16 -25.64 83.22
CA TYR A 233 -9.53 -25.24 82.84
C TYR A 233 -9.81 -25.43 81.34
N ALA A 234 -11.03 -25.82 80.98
CA ALA A 234 -11.53 -25.87 79.60
C ALA A 234 -12.03 -24.48 79.13
N PRO A 235 -11.81 -24.09 77.86
CA PRO A 235 -12.19 -22.77 77.33
C PRO A 235 -13.70 -22.60 77.12
N LYS A 236 -14.19 -21.36 77.22
CA LYS A 236 -15.62 -21.00 77.18
C LYS A 236 -16.20 -21.06 75.76
N LYS A 237 -17.40 -21.64 75.59
CA LYS A 237 -18.14 -21.71 74.31
C LYS A 237 -18.87 -20.40 73.99
N PHE A 238 -19.14 -20.15 72.70
CA PHE A 238 -19.77 -18.95 72.14
C PHE A 238 -21.05 -19.30 71.40
N ARG A 239 -22.16 -18.62 71.72
CA ARG A 239 -23.51 -18.95 71.24
C ARG A 239 -24.12 -17.89 70.32
N GLY A 240 -23.52 -16.69 70.24
CA GLY A 240 -23.93 -15.64 69.29
C GLY A 240 -25.07 -14.76 69.77
N VAL A 241 -25.32 -14.73 71.09
CA VAL A 241 -26.41 -13.95 71.70
C VAL A 241 -26.00 -12.49 71.86
N SER A 242 -26.93 -11.55 71.61
CA SER A 242 -26.67 -10.11 71.76
C SER A 242 -26.21 -9.79 73.19
N GLY A 243 -24.94 -9.39 73.35
CA GLY A 243 -24.30 -9.11 74.64
C GLY A 243 -23.07 -10.00 74.97
N GLU A 244 -22.81 -11.08 74.23
CA GLU A 244 -21.56 -11.84 74.36
C GLU A 244 -20.37 -11.05 73.77
N LEU A 245 -19.57 -10.41 74.63
CA LEU A 245 -18.31 -9.80 74.23
C LEU A 245 -17.18 -10.84 74.16
N GLY A 246 -16.50 -10.91 73.01
CA GLY A 246 -15.11 -11.35 72.94
C GLY A 246 -14.84 -12.76 72.44
N LEU A 247 -15.48 -13.22 71.35
CA LEU A 247 -15.04 -14.42 70.61
C LEU A 247 -13.55 -14.32 70.23
N GLU A 248 -13.12 -13.16 69.74
CA GLU A 248 -11.73 -12.87 69.41
C GLU A 248 -10.80 -13.00 70.64
N THR A 249 -11.23 -12.46 71.78
CA THR A 249 -10.49 -12.54 73.05
C THR A 249 -10.38 -13.97 73.57
N GLU A 250 -11.42 -14.79 73.41
CA GLU A 250 -11.43 -16.17 73.89
C GLU A 250 -10.65 -17.12 72.97
N VAL A 251 -10.68 -16.88 71.65
CA VAL A 251 -9.79 -17.53 70.67
C VAL A 251 -8.33 -17.17 70.97
N LEU A 252 -8.03 -15.89 71.21
CA LEU A 252 -6.68 -15.44 71.61
C LEU A 252 -6.23 -16.07 72.95
N LYS A 253 -7.12 -16.15 73.95
CA LYS A 253 -6.83 -16.81 75.25
C LYS A 253 -6.60 -18.31 75.11
N SER A 254 -7.39 -19.00 74.31
CA SER A 254 -7.27 -20.45 74.05
C SER A 254 -6.00 -20.78 73.26
N VAL A 255 -5.61 -19.91 72.32
CA VAL A 255 -4.37 -20.06 71.55
C VAL A 255 -3.13 -19.73 72.40
N THR A 256 -3.21 -18.75 73.31
CA THR A 256 -2.10 -18.37 74.20
C THR A 256 -1.88 -19.34 75.37
N THR A 257 -2.92 -19.95 75.93
CA THR A 257 -2.79 -21.02 76.95
C THR A 257 -2.19 -22.33 76.41
N LEU A 258 -2.23 -22.57 75.09
CA LEU A 258 -1.64 -23.73 74.43
C LEU A 258 -0.14 -23.59 74.04
N ARG A 259 0.55 -22.54 74.54
CA ARG A 259 2.02 -22.32 74.53
C ARG A 259 2.73 -22.34 73.15
N ARG A 260 2.93 -21.15 72.54
CA ARG A 260 4.23 -20.51 72.17
C ARG A 260 4.05 -19.18 71.39
N PRO A 261 5.05 -18.26 71.44
CA PRO A 261 4.96 -16.91 70.87
C PRO A 261 5.36 -16.88 69.39
N GLU A 262 4.46 -17.25 68.48
CA GLU A 262 4.71 -17.13 67.02
C GLU A 262 3.46 -16.66 66.23
N LEU A 263 2.61 -15.85 66.84
CA LEU A 263 1.41 -15.30 66.18
C LEU A 263 1.71 -14.27 65.07
N GLY A 264 2.98 -13.93 64.82
CA GLY A 264 3.36 -12.96 63.79
C GLY A 264 3.43 -13.50 62.36
N ARG A 265 3.51 -14.83 62.15
CA ARG A 265 3.54 -15.47 60.81
C ARG A 265 3.03 -16.90 60.91
N ALA A 266 1.73 -17.08 61.15
CA ALA A 266 1.14 -18.42 61.24
C ALA A 266 1.31 -19.18 59.91
N ASN A 267 2.16 -20.22 59.93
CA ASN A 267 2.24 -21.19 58.85
C ASN A 267 0.90 -21.95 58.71
N ALA A 268 0.69 -22.58 57.55
CA ALA A 268 -0.47 -23.40 57.20
C ALA A 268 -1.03 -24.24 58.37
N ARG A 269 -0.14 -24.96 59.05
CA ARG A 269 -0.49 -25.88 60.16
C ARG A 269 -1.04 -25.15 61.39
N THR A 270 -0.52 -23.96 61.70
CA THR A 270 -1.03 -23.12 62.79
C THR A 270 -2.41 -22.57 62.46
N ARG A 271 -2.67 -22.18 61.21
CA ARG A 271 -3.97 -21.68 60.76
C ARG A 271 -5.06 -22.76 60.84
N VAL A 272 -4.76 -23.97 60.37
CA VAL A 272 -5.66 -25.14 60.51
C VAL A 272 -5.98 -25.42 61.98
N ARG A 273 -4.99 -25.29 62.88
CA ARG A 273 -5.21 -25.50 64.32
C ARG A 273 -6.06 -24.40 64.95
N ILE A 274 -5.83 -23.14 64.60
CA ILE A 274 -6.64 -22.00 65.09
C ILE A 274 -8.08 -22.14 64.61
N HIS A 275 -8.30 -22.56 63.37
CA HIS A 275 -9.65 -22.82 62.86
C HIS A 275 -10.33 -23.98 63.59
N GLY A 276 -9.64 -25.09 63.84
CA GLY A 276 -10.20 -26.19 64.62
C GLY A 276 -10.56 -25.76 66.05
N ILE A 277 -9.77 -24.85 66.66
CA ILE A 277 -10.09 -24.24 67.95
C ILE A 277 -11.34 -23.35 67.81
N PHE A 278 -11.38 -22.45 66.82
CA PHE A 278 -12.52 -21.59 66.53
C PHE A 278 -13.82 -22.39 66.35
N GLU A 279 -13.82 -23.41 65.49
CA GLU A 279 -14.96 -24.31 65.29
C GLU A 279 -15.38 -25.00 66.59
N SER A 280 -14.40 -25.42 67.41
CA SER A 280 -14.70 -26.05 68.70
C SER A 280 -15.33 -25.10 69.71
N LEU A 281 -15.15 -23.78 69.57
CA LEU A 281 -15.69 -22.79 70.49
C LEU A 281 -17.11 -22.36 70.12
N LEU A 282 -17.60 -22.64 68.91
CA LEU A 282 -18.97 -22.32 68.50
C LEU A 282 -19.98 -23.35 69.03
N GLU A 283 -21.11 -22.86 69.52
CA GLU A 283 -22.23 -23.64 70.05
C GLU A 283 -23.58 -23.01 69.62
N ASP A 284 -24.66 -23.79 69.63
CA ASP A 284 -26.03 -23.38 69.29
C ASP A 284 -26.15 -22.53 68.00
N ASP A 285 -26.89 -21.42 68.05
CA ASP A 285 -27.20 -20.55 66.90
C ASP A 285 -25.95 -20.07 66.16
N ALA A 286 -24.84 -19.80 66.89
CA ALA A 286 -23.58 -19.42 66.26
C ALA A 286 -22.94 -20.56 65.47
N ARG A 287 -23.06 -21.80 65.96
CA ARG A 287 -22.60 -22.99 65.25
C ARG A 287 -23.48 -23.27 64.05
N ASP A 288 -24.80 -23.21 64.20
CA ASP A 288 -25.75 -23.43 63.12
C ASP A 288 -25.57 -22.39 62.01
N TRP A 289 -25.40 -21.12 62.37
CA TRP A 289 -25.11 -20.05 61.41
C TRP A 289 -23.79 -20.30 60.67
N TYR A 290 -22.72 -20.68 61.38
CA TYR A 290 -21.43 -20.98 60.77
C TYR A 290 -21.51 -22.18 59.82
N GLU A 291 -22.17 -23.27 60.22
CA GLU A 291 -22.32 -24.47 59.40
C GLU A 291 -23.19 -24.22 58.16
N THR A 292 -24.20 -23.34 58.27
CA THR A 292 -25.12 -23.03 57.17
C THR A 292 -24.61 -21.95 56.21
N HIS A 293 -23.91 -20.93 56.70
CA HIS A 293 -23.55 -19.75 55.90
C HIS A 293 -22.07 -19.69 55.51
N ILE A 294 -21.18 -20.41 56.20
CA ILE A 294 -19.73 -20.29 56.00
C ILE A 294 -19.09 -21.64 55.65
N LYS A 295 -19.40 -22.69 56.43
CA LYS A 295 -18.73 -23.98 56.32
C LYS A 295 -19.05 -24.66 54.98
N GLY A 296 -18.01 -25.10 54.28
CA GLY A 296 -18.16 -25.82 53.02
C GLY A 296 -18.63 -24.98 51.82
N LYS A 297 -18.88 -23.68 52.00
CA LYS A 297 -19.25 -22.75 50.93
C LYS A 297 -18.05 -22.39 50.06
N ASN A 298 -18.34 -22.10 48.80
CA ASN A 298 -17.39 -21.48 47.87
C ASN A 298 -17.32 -19.97 48.11
N TRP A 299 -16.35 -19.29 47.52
CA TRP A 299 -16.19 -17.84 47.66
C TRP A 299 -16.50 -17.14 46.34
N GLU A 300 -17.58 -16.37 46.30
CA GLU A 300 -18.00 -15.56 45.16
C GLU A 300 -17.43 -14.14 45.26
N CYS A 301 -16.95 -13.59 44.15
CA CYS A 301 -16.67 -12.16 44.02
C CYS A 301 -17.79 -11.50 43.22
N GLU A 302 -18.78 -10.95 43.93
CA GLU A 302 -19.98 -10.36 43.32
C GLU A 302 -19.66 -9.22 42.34
N ASN A 303 -18.59 -8.46 42.60
CA ASN A 303 -18.24 -7.28 41.82
C ASN A 303 -17.37 -7.59 40.58
N ILE A 304 -17.04 -8.86 40.35
CA ILE A 304 -16.10 -9.27 39.31
C ILE A 304 -16.69 -10.40 38.48
N ARG A 305 -16.85 -10.14 37.18
CA ARG A 305 -17.38 -11.11 36.22
C ARG A 305 -16.29 -12.09 35.78
N ASN A 306 -16.71 -13.25 35.29
CA ASN A 306 -15.83 -14.35 34.92
C ASN A 306 -15.37 -14.36 33.45
N ASN A 307 -15.48 -13.22 32.75
CA ASN A 307 -14.99 -13.03 31.38
C ASN A 307 -13.78 -12.07 31.35
N LEU A 308 -12.81 -12.33 32.23
CA LEU A 308 -11.54 -11.58 32.35
C LEU A 308 -10.40 -12.15 31.49
N GLY A 309 -10.62 -13.29 30.81
CA GLY A 309 -9.58 -13.99 30.04
C GLY A 309 -8.53 -14.70 30.90
N VAL A 310 -8.79 -14.89 32.20
CA VAL A 310 -7.89 -15.57 33.15
C VAL A 310 -8.60 -16.69 33.91
N ALA A 311 -7.81 -17.67 34.37
CA ALA A 311 -8.30 -18.99 34.77
C ALA A 311 -8.76 -19.14 36.24
N ASN A 312 -8.36 -18.26 37.16
CA ASN A 312 -8.70 -18.33 38.59
C ASN A 312 -8.37 -17.02 39.33
N LEU A 313 -8.77 -16.91 40.61
CA LEU A 313 -8.50 -15.72 41.44
C LEU A 313 -7.01 -15.38 41.58
N GLY A 314 -6.13 -16.38 41.65
CA GLY A 314 -4.68 -16.14 41.68
C GLY A 314 -4.16 -15.51 40.39
N ALA A 315 -4.71 -15.93 39.25
CA ALA A 315 -4.41 -15.32 37.96
C ALA A 315 -4.97 -13.90 37.84
N VAL A 316 -6.15 -13.62 38.42
CA VAL A 316 -6.68 -12.24 38.53
C VAL A 316 -5.77 -11.38 39.38
N ASN A 317 -5.37 -11.84 40.58
CA ASN A 317 -4.45 -11.13 41.47
C ASN A 317 -3.11 -10.79 40.79
N ALA A 318 -2.57 -11.73 40.00
CA ALA A 318 -1.29 -11.57 39.30
C ALA A 318 -1.34 -10.64 38.06
N MET A 319 -2.52 -10.15 37.66
CA MET A 319 -2.64 -9.24 36.52
C MET A 319 -1.91 -7.92 36.81
N ASN A 320 -0.97 -7.56 35.95
CA ASN A 320 -0.31 -6.26 36.02
C ASN A 320 -1.24 -5.13 35.53
N ASN A 321 -0.80 -3.88 35.67
CA ASN A 321 -1.58 -2.70 35.28
C ASN A 321 -2.04 -2.74 33.81
N GLY A 322 -1.14 -3.15 32.89
CA GLY A 322 -1.50 -3.28 31.47
C GLY A 322 -2.59 -4.33 31.22
N ALA A 323 -2.54 -5.47 31.94
CA ALA A 323 -3.52 -6.53 31.82
C ALA A 323 -4.90 -6.10 32.36
N ILE A 324 -4.96 -5.39 33.50
CA ILE A 324 -6.21 -4.86 34.05
C ILE A 324 -6.82 -3.78 33.15
N THR A 325 -5.98 -2.89 32.60
CA THR A 325 -6.42 -1.85 31.66
C THR A 325 -7.00 -2.43 30.36
N ALA A 326 -6.46 -3.57 29.90
CA ALA A 326 -6.93 -4.25 28.70
C ALA A 326 -8.26 -5.01 28.88
N VAL A 327 -8.67 -5.29 30.12
CA VAL A 327 -9.98 -5.88 30.41
C VAL A 327 -11.07 -4.84 30.18
N ASN A 328 -12.14 -5.25 29.50
CA ASN A 328 -13.30 -4.39 29.31
C ASN A 328 -13.90 -3.98 30.67
N ALA A 329 -14.10 -2.68 30.89
CA ALA A 329 -14.62 -2.14 32.15
C ALA A 329 -15.95 -2.79 32.57
N ASN A 330 -16.76 -3.26 31.61
CA ASN A 330 -18.01 -3.98 31.89
C ASN A 330 -17.83 -5.32 32.64
N GLN A 331 -16.60 -5.80 32.82
CA GLN A 331 -16.30 -6.97 33.63
C GLN A 331 -16.22 -6.67 35.13
N PHE A 332 -16.17 -5.38 35.49
CA PHE A 332 -16.19 -4.91 36.86
C PHE A 332 -17.52 -4.21 37.13
N VAL A 333 -18.09 -4.45 38.31
CA VAL A 333 -19.32 -3.79 38.76
C VAL A 333 -19.15 -3.27 40.18
N GLY A 334 -20.05 -2.38 40.62
CA GLY A 334 -20.01 -1.83 41.98
C GLY A 334 -18.66 -1.20 42.32
N ARG A 335 -18.10 -1.57 43.48
CA ARG A 335 -16.82 -1.02 43.98
C ARG A 335 -15.62 -1.39 43.11
N ALA A 336 -15.67 -2.53 42.43
CA ALA A 336 -14.61 -2.92 41.51
C ALA A 336 -14.58 -2.01 40.27
N LEU A 337 -15.74 -1.59 39.74
CA LEU A 337 -15.75 -0.66 38.59
C LEU A 337 -15.09 0.67 38.93
N VAL A 338 -15.33 1.18 40.14
CA VAL A 338 -14.68 2.40 40.65
C VAL A 338 -13.17 2.21 40.75
N GLN A 339 -12.73 1.07 41.29
CA GLN A 339 -11.31 0.75 41.41
C GLN A 339 -10.63 0.59 40.04
N HIS A 340 -11.32 0.06 39.01
CA HIS A 340 -10.79 -0.07 37.64
C HIS A 340 -10.47 1.29 37.00
N GLY A 341 -11.22 2.34 37.32
CA GLY A 341 -11.00 3.69 36.82
C GLY A 341 -9.78 4.41 37.42
N VAL A 342 -9.09 3.82 38.39
CA VAL A 342 -7.92 4.43 39.05
C VAL A 342 -6.65 4.09 38.26
N VAL A 343 -5.79 5.09 38.02
CA VAL A 343 -4.52 4.91 37.32
C VAL A 343 -3.57 4.04 38.16
N GLY A 344 -2.95 3.04 37.54
CA GLY A 344 -1.90 2.25 38.20
C GLY A 344 -2.39 0.99 38.91
N VAL A 345 -3.69 0.67 38.84
CA VAL A 345 -4.24 -0.49 39.53
C VAL A 345 -3.77 -1.80 38.92
N THR A 346 -3.64 -2.82 39.78
CA THR A 346 -3.25 -4.18 39.44
C THR A 346 -4.28 -5.15 40.00
N GLY A 347 -4.19 -6.42 39.63
CA GLY A 347 -5.04 -7.48 40.14
C GLY A 347 -5.11 -7.55 41.66
N ALA A 348 -4.00 -7.24 42.34
CA ALA A 348 -3.91 -7.20 43.80
C ALA A 348 -4.79 -6.13 44.46
N ASN A 349 -5.25 -5.11 43.71
CA ASN A 349 -6.20 -4.11 44.21
C ASN A 349 -7.65 -4.63 44.22
N PHE A 350 -7.93 -5.74 43.56
CA PHE A 350 -9.26 -6.34 43.47
C PHE A 350 -9.34 -7.63 44.27
N ILE A 351 -8.38 -8.52 44.05
CA ILE A 351 -8.29 -9.81 44.69
C ILE A 351 -7.10 -9.77 45.65
N PRO A 352 -7.32 -9.93 46.95
CA PRO A 352 -6.24 -10.05 47.90
C PRO A 352 -5.33 -11.29 47.68
N GLY A 353 -4.10 -11.25 48.20
CA GLY A 353 -3.04 -12.19 47.83
C GLY A 353 -2.96 -13.45 48.72
N HIS A 354 -3.60 -13.43 49.89
CA HIS A 354 -3.38 -14.37 50.99
C HIS A 354 -4.64 -14.66 51.80
N THR A 355 -5.44 -15.64 51.34
CA THR A 355 -6.53 -16.29 52.09
C THR A 355 -7.72 -15.39 52.46
N VAL A 356 -8.88 -16.00 52.67
CA VAL A 356 -10.16 -15.30 52.79
C VAL A 356 -10.34 -14.51 54.09
N TRP A 357 -9.47 -14.69 55.10
CA TRP A 357 -9.78 -14.35 56.49
C TRP A 357 -9.19 -13.03 57.03
N ASP A 358 -8.04 -12.58 56.52
CA ASP A 358 -7.33 -11.38 57.04
C ASP A 358 -7.26 -10.24 56.00
N GLU A 359 -8.10 -10.30 54.96
CA GLU A 359 -7.97 -9.45 53.79
C GLU A 359 -9.25 -8.69 53.46
N ASP A 360 -9.11 -7.50 52.89
CA ASP A 360 -10.24 -6.67 52.49
C ASP A 360 -10.83 -7.16 51.16
N TRP A 361 -11.94 -7.89 51.26
CA TRP A 361 -12.71 -8.39 50.11
C TRP A 361 -13.79 -7.42 49.62
N THR A 362 -13.90 -6.22 50.20
CA THR A 362 -15.01 -5.31 49.91
C THR A 362 -15.00 -4.79 48.47
N ILE A 363 -13.83 -4.67 47.86
CA ILE A 363 -13.70 -4.26 46.44
C ILE A 363 -14.28 -5.36 45.54
N ALA A 364 -13.89 -6.62 45.77
CA ALA A 364 -14.39 -7.78 45.04
C ALA A 364 -15.84 -8.16 45.35
N GLY A 365 -16.42 -7.67 46.46
CA GLY A 365 -17.72 -8.13 46.94
C GLY A 365 -17.67 -9.60 47.36
N GLY A 366 -16.60 -9.99 48.06
CA GLY A 366 -16.38 -11.37 48.48
C GLY A 366 -17.46 -11.87 49.43
N ARG A 367 -18.11 -12.98 49.09
CA ARG A 367 -19.10 -13.62 49.96
C ARG A 367 -19.12 -15.15 49.83
N PRO A 368 -19.54 -15.88 50.87
CA PRO A 368 -19.83 -17.31 50.77
C PRO A 368 -20.96 -17.58 49.77
N THR A 369 -20.84 -18.65 48.99
CA THR A 369 -21.86 -19.05 47.99
C THR A 369 -21.96 -20.56 47.83
N ASP A 370 -23.12 -21.04 47.38
CA ASP A 370 -23.34 -22.41 46.91
C ASP A 370 -23.13 -22.56 45.39
N LEU A 371 -22.83 -21.46 44.69
CA LEU A 371 -22.54 -21.51 43.26
C LEU A 371 -21.34 -22.42 42.98
N ALA A 372 -21.41 -23.14 41.86
CA ALA A 372 -20.32 -23.99 41.41
C ALA A 372 -19.06 -23.16 41.18
N VAL A 373 -17.91 -23.78 41.46
CA VAL A 373 -16.60 -23.18 41.20
C VAL A 373 -16.50 -22.80 39.73
N SER A 374 -16.03 -21.59 39.46
CA SER A 374 -15.84 -21.14 38.09
C SER A 374 -14.80 -22.00 37.38
N ASN A 375 -15.17 -22.53 36.21
CA ASN A 375 -14.20 -23.16 35.33
C ASN A 375 -13.17 -22.14 34.82
N PRO A 376 -11.92 -22.54 34.59
CA PRO A 376 -10.96 -21.73 33.86
C PRO A 376 -11.56 -21.19 32.55
N ASN A 377 -11.54 -19.88 32.34
CA ASN A 377 -12.08 -19.22 31.14
C ASN A 377 -13.57 -19.50 30.87
N ALA A 378 -14.39 -19.59 31.92
CA ALA A 378 -15.82 -19.90 31.79
C ALA A 378 -16.59 -18.95 30.84
N ASN A 379 -16.18 -17.68 30.73
CA ASN A 379 -16.69 -16.67 29.78
C ASN A 379 -18.23 -16.64 29.61
N ASN A 380 -18.98 -16.99 30.66
CA ASN A 380 -20.44 -17.14 30.60
C ASN A 380 -21.17 -15.92 31.17
N GLY A 381 -20.43 -14.87 31.55
CA GLY A 381 -20.99 -13.62 32.06
C GLY A 381 -21.42 -13.64 33.53
N GLY A 382 -21.21 -14.76 34.23
CA GLY A 382 -21.44 -14.88 35.67
C GLY A 382 -20.34 -14.24 36.52
N THR A 383 -20.50 -14.30 37.84
CA THR A 383 -19.48 -13.88 38.82
C THR A 383 -18.35 -14.92 38.88
N ILE A 384 -17.16 -14.49 39.32
CA ILE A 384 -16.06 -15.42 39.57
C ILE A 384 -16.24 -16.08 40.94
N VAL A 385 -16.13 -17.42 40.97
CA VAL A 385 -16.34 -18.24 42.16
C VAL A 385 -15.13 -19.15 42.38
N ALA A 386 -14.52 -19.06 43.57
CA ALA A 386 -13.36 -19.85 43.96
C ALA A 386 -13.73 -21.09 44.79
N PRO A 387 -12.94 -22.17 44.67
CA PRO A 387 -13.22 -23.44 45.34
C PRO A 387 -13.00 -23.36 46.84
N GLY A 388 -14.10 -23.40 47.60
CA GLY A 388 -14.14 -23.52 49.05
C GLY A 388 -13.41 -22.41 49.82
N ILE A 389 -13.89 -22.08 51.01
CA ILE A 389 -13.04 -21.40 52.00
C ILE A 389 -12.10 -22.45 52.61
N ARG A 390 -11.02 -22.80 51.89
CA ARG A 390 -10.03 -23.77 52.40
C ARG A 390 -8.91 -23.03 53.11
N ILE A 391 -8.82 -23.23 54.42
CA ILE A 391 -7.74 -22.70 55.25
C ILE A 391 -6.50 -23.54 54.96
N GLY A 392 -5.66 -22.99 54.08
CA GLY A 392 -4.33 -23.47 53.74
C GLY A 392 -3.32 -23.05 54.78
#